data_AF-A0A3M1KEY2-F1
#
_entry.id   AF-A0A3M1KEY2-F1
#
_cell.length_a   1.000
_cell.length_b   1.000
_cell.length_c   1.000
_cell.angle_alpha   90.00
_cell.angle_beta   90.00
_cell.angle_gamma   90.00
#
_symmetry.space_group_name_H-M   'P 1'
#
loop_
_entity.id
_entity.type
_entity.pdbx_description
1 polymer ?
#
loop_
_entity_poly.entity_id
_entity_poly.type
_entity_poly.pdbx_seq_one_letter_code
_entity_poly.pdbx_strand_id
1 'polypeptide(L)'
;MNPSQGSDFIWPVRVYIEDTDAGGIVFYANYLKYMERARTERIRALGFSRLETIDPSVLFVVHSAQLRYHRPARLDDSLEVTADLADLRRTSMTFGQVVTHAGRGEKLVEGQIRVACIDRERMRPVAMPAALYQALQGTLKESVT
;
A
#
# COMPACT_ATOMS: atom_id res chain seq x y z
N MET A 1 -24.58 20.38 -1.01
CA MET A 1 -23.43 19.61 -0.50
C MET A 1 -22.78 18.94 -1.69
N ASN A 2 -21.63 19.44 -2.14
CA ASN A 2 -20.86 18.76 -3.19
C ASN A 2 -20.16 17.56 -2.55
N PRO A 3 -20.31 16.33 -3.06
CA PRO A 3 -19.45 15.23 -2.66
C PRO A 3 -18.04 15.56 -3.18
N SER A 4 -17.16 15.92 -2.27
CA SER A 4 -15.74 16.12 -2.55
C SER A 4 -15.13 14.78 -3.00
N GLN A 5 -14.75 14.76 -4.28
CA GLN A 5 -13.65 14.04 -4.91
C GLN A 5 -12.94 12.96 -4.07
N GLY A 6 -13.04 11.71 -4.54
CA GLY A 6 -12.19 10.56 -4.17
C GLY A 6 -12.28 10.12 -2.72
N SER A 7 -12.99 9.02 -2.43
CA SER A 7 -12.89 8.39 -1.11
C SER A 7 -11.44 8.01 -0.82
N ASP A 8 -10.86 8.57 0.24
CA ASP A 8 -9.54 8.15 0.71
C ASP A 8 -9.61 6.66 1.10
N PHE A 9 -8.84 5.81 0.42
CA PHE A 9 -8.78 4.39 0.73
C PHE A 9 -8.06 4.19 2.07
N ILE A 10 -8.76 3.57 3.03
CA ILE A 10 -8.25 3.25 4.36
C ILE A 10 -8.45 1.76 4.62
N TRP A 11 -7.39 1.08 5.03
CA TRP A 11 -7.43 -0.31 5.47
C TRP A 11 -7.27 -0.43 6.99
N PRO A 12 -8.26 -0.98 7.71
CA PRO A 12 -8.17 -1.16 9.16
C PRO A 12 -7.26 -2.33 9.52
N VAL A 13 -6.46 -2.16 10.58
CA VAL A 13 -5.58 -3.19 11.12
C VAL A 13 -5.70 -3.23 12.64
N ARG A 14 -5.76 -4.45 13.21
CA ARG A 14 -5.60 -4.70 14.64
C ARG A 14 -4.19 -5.20 14.90
N VAL A 15 -3.53 -4.67 15.92
CA VAL A 15 -2.25 -5.20 16.40
C VAL A 15 -2.49 -6.43 17.26
N TYR A 16 -1.90 -7.56 16.90
CA TYR A 16 -1.94 -8.81 17.67
C TYR A 16 -0.59 -9.13 18.32
N ILE A 17 -0.56 -10.14 19.20
CA ILE A 17 0.65 -10.57 19.91
C ILE A 17 1.79 -10.88 18.92
N GLU A 18 1.47 -11.54 17.80
CA GLU A 18 2.45 -11.89 16.74
C GLU A 18 3.10 -10.68 16.07
N ASP A 19 2.50 -9.50 16.20
CA ASP A 19 3.04 -8.27 15.64
C ASP A 19 4.05 -7.59 16.55
N THR A 20 4.08 -7.95 17.84
CA THR A 20 4.88 -7.29 18.86
C THR A 20 6.25 -7.95 19.08
N ASP A 21 7.21 -7.19 19.63
CA ASP A 21 8.52 -7.70 20.04
C ASP A 21 8.78 -7.51 21.54
N ALA A 22 10.00 -7.83 21.99
CA ALA A 22 10.42 -7.71 23.39
C ALA A 22 10.33 -6.29 23.96
N GLY A 23 10.22 -5.26 23.11
CA GLY A 23 9.96 -3.87 23.52
C GLY A 23 8.51 -3.58 23.88
N GLY A 24 7.59 -4.55 23.73
CA GLY A 24 6.17 -4.36 24.00
C GLY A 24 5.45 -3.47 22.97
N ILE A 25 6.06 -3.29 21.81
CA ILE A 25 5.55 -2.50 20.69
C ILE A 25 5.59 -3.33 19.40
N VAL A 26 4.91 -2.86 18.36
CA VAL A 26 4.96 -3.49 17.03
C VAL A 26 6.40 -3.52 16.51
N PHE A 27 6.87 -4.71 16.15
CA PHE A 27 8.18 -4.90 15.52
C PHE A 27 8.22 -4.12 14.20
N TYR A 28 9.27 -3.30 14.00
CA TYR A 28 9.32 -2.32 12.90
C TYR A 28 9.02 -2.91 11.51
N ALA A 29 9.45 -4.15 11.24
CA ALA A 29 9.22 -4.79 9.94
C ALA A 29 7.75 -5.17 9.70
N ASN A 30 6.94 -5.34 10.74
CA ASN A 30 5.53 -5.71 10.60
C ASN A 30 4.68 -4.58 9.99
N TYR A 31 5.12 -3.32 10.06
CA TYR A 31 4.47 -2.23 9.33
C TYR A 31 4.49 -2.43 7.81
N LEU A 32 5.51 -3.11 7.24
CA LEU A 32 5.52 -3.48 5.82
C LEU A 32 4.40 -4.46 5.48
N LYS A 33 4.08 -5.40 6.38
CA LYS A 33 2.97 -6.35 6.21
C LYS A 33 1.63 -5.60 6.18
N TYR A 34 1.44 -4.65 7.09
CA TYR A 34 0.24 -3.82 7.12
C TYR A 34 0.08 -3.00 5.85
N MET A 35 1.16 -2.36 5.41
CA MET A 35 1.19 -1.59 4.17
C MET A 35 0.92 -2.47 2.94
N GLU A 36 1.45 -3.69 2.88
CA GLU A 36 1.17 -4.65 1.82
C GLU A 36 -0.30 -5.04 1.77
N ARG A 37 -0.89 -5.42 2.92
CA ARG A 37 -2.33 -5.73 3.03
C ARG A 37 -3.17 -4.56 2.49
N ALA A 38 -2.85 -3.32 2.87
CA ALA A 38 -3.56 -2.14 2.38
C ALA A 38 -3.44 -1.96 0.85
N ARG A 39 -2.27 -2.19 0.25
CA ARG A 39 -2.11 -2.14 -1.23
C ARG A 39 -2.93 -3.21 -1.92
N THR A 40 -2.87 -4.44 -1.40
CA THR A 40 -3.64 -5.57 -1.94
C THR A 40 -5.14 -5.28 -1.90
N GLU A 41 -5.64 -4.75 -0.79
CA GLU A 41 -7.06 -4.45 -0.63
C GLU A 41 -7.51 -3.22 -1.43
N ARG A 42 -6.63 -2.24 -1.67
CA ARG A 42 -6.91 -1.15 -2.62
C ARG A 42 -7.08 -1.69 -4.04
N ILE A 43 -6.17 -2.55 -4.47
CA ILE A 43 -6.23 -3.18 -5.79
C ILE A 43 -7.48 -4.06 -5.89
N ARG A 44 -7.85 -4.79 -4.83
CA ARG A 44 -9.10 -5.54 -4.76
C ARG A 44 -10.33 -4.64 -4.91
N ALA A 45 -10.35 -3.48 -4.23
CA ALA A 45 -11.44 -2.52 -4.32
C ALA A 45 -11.62 -1.93 -5.74
N LEU A 46 -10.57 -1.95 -6.57
CA LEU A 46 -10.62 -1.59 -7.99
C LEU A 46 -11.10 -2.73 -8.90
N GLY A 47 -11.53 -3.87 -8.34
CA GLY A 47 -12.01 -5.04 -9.08
C GLY A 47 -10.94 -6.09 -9.39
N PHE A 48 -9.72 -5.93 -8.87
CA PHE A 48 -8.61 -6.85 -9.13
C PHE A 48 -8.31 -7.71 -7.90
N SER A 49 -9.11 -8.74 -7.69
CA SER A 49 -9.04 -9.60 -6.49
C SER A 49 -7.74 -10.41 -6.37
N ARG A 50 -7.08 -10.71 -7.49
CA ARG A 50 -5.77 -11.33 -7.56
C ARG A 50 -5.02 -10.77 -8.75
N LEU A 51 -3.89 -10.11 -8.53
CA LEU A 51 -3.11 -9.51 -9.62
C LEU A 51 -2.71 -10.56 -10.68
N GLU A 52 -2.48 -11.81 -10.24
CA GLU A 52 -2.14 -12.95 -11.10
C GLU A 52 -3.28 -13.39 -12.04
N THR A 53 -4.54 -13.02 -11.75
CA THR A 53 -5.67 -13.36 -12.62
C THR A 53 -5.88 -12.33 -13.73
N ILE A 54 -5.19 -11.18 -13.67
CA ILE A 54 -5.25 -10.16 -14.72
C ILE A 54 -4.43 -10.62 -15.93
N ASP A 55 -3.20 -11.05 -15.65
CA ASP A 55 -2.30 -11.62 -16.63
C ASP A 55 -1.32 -12.56 -15.88
N PRO A 56 -1.36 -13.88 -16.12
CA PRO A 56 -0.50 -14.82 -15.41
C PRO A 56 0.98 -14.68 -15.79
N SER A 57 1.30 -14.02 -16.91
CA SER A 57 2.66 -13.79 -17.37
C SER A 57 3.39 -12.68 -16.60
N VAL A 58 2.68 -11.89 -15.78
CA VAL A 58 3.28 -10.79 -15.01
C VAL A 58 3.36 -11.10 -13.52
N LEU A 59 4.35 -10.48 -12.88
CA LEU A 59 4.55 -10.45 -11.43
C LEU A 59 4.72 -9.01 -10.96
N PHE A 60 4.25 -8.73 -9.75
CA PHE A 60 4.45 -7.45 -9.07
C PHE A 60 5.43 -7.64 -7.92
N VAL A 61 6.58 -6.97 -8.00
CA VAL A 61 7.67 -7.12 -7.03
C VAL A 61 8.02 -5.78 -6.39
N VAL A 62 8.23 -5.76 -5.08
CA VAL A 62 8.73 -4.56 -4.39
C VAL A 62 10.18 -4.32 -4.83
N HIS A 63 10.42 -3.19 -5.48
CA HIS A 63 11.76 -2.75 -5.91
C HIS A 63 12.45 -1.95 -4.81
N SER A 64 11.71 -1.11 -4.08
CA SER A 64 12.25 -0.35 -2.96
C SER A 64 11.18 -0.03 -1.93
N ALA A 65 11.57 0.03 -0.66
CA ALA A 65 10.74 0.46 0.45
C ALA A 65 11.51 1.46 1.30
N GLN A 66 10.93 2.63 1.54
CA GLN A 66 11.48 3.67 2.41
C GLN A 66 10.46 3.94 3.50
N LEU A 67 10.87 3.88 4.77
CA LEU A 67 9.97 4.04 5.91
C LEU A 67 10.57 5.01 6.91
N ARG A 68 9.70 5.83 7.51
CA ARG A 68 10.02 6.68 8.65
C ARG A 68 9.06 6.34 9.79
N TYR A 69 9.63 5.97 10.93
CA TYR A 69 8.90 5.60 12.13
C TYR A 69 8.89 6.80 13.08
N HIS A 70 7.69 7.24 13.47
CA HIS A 70 7.48 8.41 14.32
C HIS A 70 7.10 8.00 15.75
N ARG A 71 6.20 7.02 15.88
CA ARG A 71 5.64 6.57 17.16
C ARG A 71 5.31 5.08 17.14
N PRO A 72 5.42 4.39 18.28
CA PRO A 72 5.08 2.97 18.36
C PRO A 72 3.57 2.75 18.49
N ALA A 73 3.09 1.65 17.92
CA ALA A 73 1.83 1.01 18.29
C ALA A 73 2.09 -0.13 19.30
N ARG A 74 1.08 -0.47 20.10
CA ARG A 74 1.10 -1.52 21.11
C ARG A 74 0.05 -2.59 20.80
N LEU A 75 0.12 -3.70 21.55
CA LEU A 75 -0.90 -4.74 21.52
C LEU A 75 -2.30 -4.13 21.66
N ASP A 76 -3.24 -4.64 20.87
CA ASP A 76 -4.63 -4.19 20.81
C ASP A 76 -4.84 -2.76 20.30
N ASP A 77 -3.84 -2.04 19.79
CA ASP A 77 -4.10 -0.79 19.09
C ASP A 77 -4.91 -1.02 17.79
N SER A 78 -5.82 -0.09 17.49
CA SER A 78 -6.54 -0.03 16.21
C SER A 78 -5.79 0.92 15.28
N LEU A 79 -5.40 0.44 14.11
CA LEU A 79 -4.64 1.22 13.14
C LEU A 79 -5.44 1.43 11.84
N GLU A 80 -5.16 2.54 11.18
CA GLU A 80 -5.64 2.87 9.83
C GLU A 80 -4.45 3.01 8.89
N VAL A 81 -4.49 2.31 7.76
CA VAL A 81 -3.38 2.27 6.79
C VAL A 81 -3.87 2.76 5.43
N THR A 82 -3.25 3.80 4.90
CA THR A 82 -3.54 4.30 3.55
C THR A 82 -2.72 3.54 2.50
N ALA A 83 -3.15 3.64 1.24
CA ALA A 83 -2.46 3.03 0.09
C ALA A 83 -2.49 3.94 -1.15
N ASP A 84 -2.08 5.20 -1.01
CA ASP A 84 -2.23 6.18 -2.09
C ASP A 84 -1.22 6.00 -3.21
N LEU A 85 -1.68 6.14 -4.46
CA LEU A 85 -0.83 6.06 -5.63
C LEU A 85 -0.15 7.43 -5.85
N ALA A 86 1.17 7.47 -5.62
CA ALA A 86 1.98 8.68 -5.71
C ALA A 86 2.65 8.86 -7.07
N ASP A 87 2.97 7.77 -7.78
CA ASP A 87 3.51 7.81 -9.14
C ASP A 87 3.08 6.54 -9.90
N LEU A 88 2.76 6.70 -11.19
CA LEU A 88 2.38 5.59 -12.06
C LEU A 88 3.15 5.68 -13.37
N ARG A 89 3.92 4.63 -13.68
CA ARG A 89 4.70 4.46 -14.91
C ARG A 89 4.25 3.21 -15.63
N ARG A 90 4.67 3.07 -16.90
CA ARG A 90 4.30 1.91 -17.73
C ARG A 90 4.69 0.56 -17.11
N THR A 91 5.80 0.50 -16.38
CA THR A 91 6.37 -0.75 -15.82
C THR A 91 6.49 -0.72 -14.29
N SER A 92 6.00 0.31 -13.62
CA SER A 92 6.08 0.42 -12.16
C SER A 92 5.04 1.37 -11.58
N MET A 93 4.73 1.19 -10.31
CA MET A 93 3.89 2.10 -9.52
C MET A 93 4.54 2.39 -8.17
N THR A 94 4.32 3.59 -7.64
CA THR A 94 4.82 3.99 -6.33
C THR A 94 3.65 4.35 -5.44
N PHE A 95 3.58 3.72 -4.27
CA PHE A 95 2.59 4.01 -3.24
C PHE A 95 3.18 4.90 -2.15
N GLY A 96 2.44 5.93 -1.76
CA GLY A 96 2.60 6.65 -0.50
C GLY A 96 1.62 6.09 0.53
N GLN A 97 2.13 5.65 1.68
CA GLN A 97 1.33 5.00 2.70
C GLN A 97 1.59 5.65 4.06
N VAL A 98 0.54 5.83 4.82
CA VAL A 98 0.60 6.34 6.19
C VAL A 98 -0.14 5.35 7.08
N VAL A 99 0.49 5.01 8.20
CA VAL A 99 -0.11 4.24 9.29
C VAL A 99 -0.40 5.21 10.42
N THR A 100 -1.66 5.27 10.84
CA THR A 100 -2.12 6.10 11.95
C THR A 100 -2.87 5.28 12.98
N HIS A 101 -3.02 5.81 14.19
CA HIS A 101 -3.97 5.24 15.14
C HIS A 101 -5.40 5.64 14.76
N ALA A 102 -6.28 4.64 14.66
CA ALA A 102 -7.69 4.84 14.32
C ALA A 102 -8.37 5.77 15.34
N GLY A 103 -9.16 6.73 14.87
CA GLY A 103 -9.88 7.70 15.70
C GLY A 103 -9.04 8.79 16.39
N ARG A 104 -7.71 8.64 16.46
CA ARG A 104 -6.78 9.68 16.96
C ARG A 104 -6.10 10.45 15.83
N GLY A 105 -5.93 9.82 14.66
CA GLY A 105 -5.24 10.41 13.50
C GLY A 105 -3.74 10.62 13.73
N GLU A 106 -3.18 10.10 14.82
CA GLU A 106 -1.77 10.24 15.14
C GLU A 106 -0.92 9.42 14.18
N LYS A 107 -0.02 10.09 13.44
CA LYS A 107 0.91 9.44 12.52
C LYS A 107 1.93 8.59 13.28
N LEU A 108 1.97 7.31 12.95
CA LEU A 108 2.89 6.32 13.52
C LEU A 108 4.04 6.05 12.56
N VAL A 109 3.74 5.76 11.30
CA VAL A 109 4.72 5.42 10.25
C VAL A 109 4.28 6.03 8.93
N GLU A 110 5.23 6.57 8.16
CA GLU A 110 5.03 6.89 6.74
C GLU A 110 5.98 6.06 5.88
N GLY A 111 5.51 5.65 4.70
CA GLY A 111 6.27 4.80 3.79
C GLY A 111 6.05 5.13 2.33
N GLN A 112 7.11 5.00 1.54
CA GLN A 112 7.07 5.02 0.07
C GLN A 112 7.52 3.66 -0.47
N ILE A 113 6.61 2.99 -1.19
CA ILE A 113 6.83 1.63 -1.70
C ILE A 113 6.75 1.65 -3.22
N ARG A 114 7.87 1.33 -3.89
CA ARG A 114 7.91 1.18 -5.35
C ARG A 114 7.74 -0.28 -5.72
N VAL A 115 6.77 -0.56 -6.58
CA VAL A 115 6.45 -1.89 -7.09
C VAL A 115 6.71 -1.91 -8.60
N ALA A 116 7.51 -2.86 -9.07
CA ALA A 116 7.76 -3.08 -10.49
C ALA A 116 6.83 -4.17 -11.03
N CYS A 117 6.36 -3.99 -12.26
CA CYS A 117 5.73 -5.04 -13.06
C CYS A 117 6.81 -5.74 -13.88
N ILE A 118 6.98 -7.05 -13.69
CA ILE A 118 7.99 -7.84 -14.36
C ILE A 118 7.35 -9.02 -15.09
N ASP A 119 7.99 -9.46 -16.17
CA ASP A 119 7.71 -10.74 -16.81
C ASP A 119 8.10 -11.88 -15.86
N ARG A 120 7.18 -12.82 -15.64
CA ARG A 120 7.32 -13.92 -14.67
C ARG A 120 8.47 -14.88 -15.02
N GLU A 121 8.72 -15.12 -16.30
CA GLU A 121 9.75 -16.07 -16.75
C GLU A 121 11.11 -15.39 -16.89
N ARG A 122 11.13 -14.22 -17.54
CA ARG A 122 12.36 -13.49 -17.85
C ARG A 122 12.89 -12.68 -16.69
N MET A 123 12.07 -12.42 -15.67
CA MET A 123 12.40 -11.58 -14.51
C MET A 123 12.88 -10.18 -14.91
N ARG A 124 12.30 -9.61 -15.98
CA ARG A 124 12.63 -8.27 -16.50
C ARG A 124 11.42 -7.35 -16.49
N PRO A 125 11.59 -6.02 -16.37
CA PRO A 125 10.47 -5.08 -16.43
C PRO A 125 9.62 -5.25 -17.68
N VAL A 126 8.30 -5.28 -17.51
CA VAL A 126 7.31 -5.38 -18.60
C VAL A 126 6.21 -4.35 -18.38
N ALA A 127 5.51 -3.99 -19.45
CA ALA A 127 4.35 -3.11 -19.33
C ALA A 127 3.27 -3.76 -18.46
N MET A 128 2.67 -2.96 -17.59
CA MET A 128 1.52 -3.38 -16.79
C MET A 128 0.34 -3.72 -17.70
N PRO A 129 -0.50 -4.72 -17.34
CA PRO A 129 -1.74 -4.98 -18.05
C PRO A 129 -2.59 -3.72 -18.18
N ALA A 130 -3.10 -3.46 -19.39
CA ALA A 130 -3.77 -2.20 -19.73
C ALA A 130 -4.95 -1.88 -18.80
N ALA A 131 -5.76 -2.89 -18.47
CA ALA A 131 -6.91 -2.73 -17.56
C ALA A 131 -6.49 -2.22 -16.18
N LEU A 132 -5.42 -2.78 -15.61
CA LEU A 132 -4.91 -2.35 -14.31
C LEU A 132 -4.31 -0.95 -14.37
N TYR A 133 -3.52 -0.66 -15.42
CA TYR A 133 -2.93 0.66 -15.61
C TYR A 133 -4.01 1.75 -15.69
N GLN A 134 -5.06 1.53 -16.48
CA GLN A 134 -6.16 2.48 -16.63
C GLN A 134 -6.93 2.69 -15.32
N ALA A 135 -7.23 1.59 -14.60
CA ALA A 135 -7.91 1.69 -13.30
C ALA A 135 -7.07 2.46 -12.26
N LEU A 136 -5.76 2.23 -12.23
CA LEU A 136 -4.85 2.94 -11.32
C LEU A 136 -4.69 4.42 -11.70
N GLN A 137 -4.64 4.73 -12.99
CA GLN A 137 -4.50 6.10 -13.49
C GLN A 137 -5.64 7.02 -12.99
N GLY A 138 -6.87 6.50 -12.88
CA GLY A 138 -8.00 7.22 -12.30
C GLY A 138 -7.91 7.50 -10.80
N THR A 139 -6.91 6.95 -10.10
CA THR A 139 -6.73 7.09 -8.65
C THR A 139 -5.47 7.87 -8.24
N LEU A 140 -4.73 8.38 -9.22
CA LEU A 140 -3.51 9.15 -8.96
C LEU A 140 -3.88 10.40 -8.17
N LYS A 141 -3.31 10.58 -6.97
CA LYS A 141 -3.47 11.85 -6.24
C LYS A 141 -2.55 12.88 -6.88
N GLU A 142 -3.06 14.08 -7.13
CA GLU A 142 -2.21 15.20 -7.53
C GLU A 142 -1.21 15.49 -6.40
N SER A 143 0.07 15.59 -6.74
CA SER A 143 1.08 16.03 -5.79
C SER A 143 0.73 17.44 -5.33
N VAL A 144 0.42 17.61 -4.05
CA VAL A 144 0.39 18.93 -3.42
C VAL A 144 1.81 19.48 -3.54
N THR A 145 1.97 20.49 -4.40
CA THR A 145 3.23 21.24 -4.56
C THR A 145 3.40 22.20 -3.40
#